data_AF-A0A377WL53-F1
#
_entry.id   AF-A0A377WL53-F1
#
_cell.length_a   1.000
_cell.length_b   1.000
_cell.length_c   1.000
_cell.angle_alpha   90.00
_cell.angle_beta   90.00
_cell.angle_gamma   90.00
#
_symmetry.space_group_name_H-M   'P 1'
#
loop_
_entity.id
_entity.type
_entity.pdbx_description
1 polymer ?
#
loop_
_entity_poly.entity_id
_entity_poly.type
_entity_poly.pdbx_seq_one_letter_code
_entity_poly.pdbx_strand_id
1 'polypeptide(L)'
;MLAQAREMTRGDEIVYRYADLQTLTLPANSCDLVYSSLALHYLPDIAPLFATLQQALVPGGTLVFSAEHPIYTAPLAAGLAGG
;
A
#
# COMPACT_ATOMS: atom_id res chain seq x y z
N MET A 1 15.40 6.31 5.13
CA MET A 1 14.34 5.66 5.93
C MET A 1 14.61 4.20 6.25
N LEU A 2 14.76 3.28 5.29
CA LEU A 2 14.93 1.84 5.60
C LEU A 2 16.18 1.52 6.45
N ALA A 3 17.31 2.21 6.22
CA ALA A 3 18.52 2.05 7.05
C ALA A 3 18.23 2.36 8.53
N GLN A 4 17.62 3.51 8.81
CA GLN A 4 17.22 3.91 10.15
C GLN A 4 16.17 2.95 10.75
N ALA A 5 15.21 2.44 9.96
CA ALA A 5 14.22 1.48 10.46
C ALA A 5 14.88 0.18 10.95
N ARG A 6 15.93 -0.29 10.27
CA ARG A 6 16.73 -1.45 10.69
C ARG A 6 17.50 -1.18 11.97
N GLU A 7 18.01 0.04 12.17
CA GLU A 7 18.70 0.42 13.40
C GLU A 7 17.74 0.52 14.61
N MET A 8 16.50 0.94 14.36
CA MET A 8 15.48 1.18 15.40
C MET A 8 14.70 -0.08 15.83
N THR A 9 14.82 -1.19 15.09
CA THR A 9 14.11 -2.43 15.39
C THR A 9 15.07 -3.57 15.67
N ARG A 10 14.62 -4.56 16.45
CA ARG A 10 15.41 -5.74 16.82
C ARG A 10 14.56 -6.98 16.60
N GLY A 11 15.19 -8.07 16.15
CA GLY A 11 14.55 -9.37 15.94
C GLY A 11 14.61 -9.81 14.48
N ASP A 12 14.86 -11.11 14.28
CA ASP A 12 15.04 -11.70 12.96
C ASP A 12 13.74 -11.85 12.17
N GLU A 13 12.59 -11.66 12.82
CA GLU A 13 11.26 -11.73 12.19
C GLU A 13 10.90 -10.47 11.38
N ILE A 14 11.66 -9.37 11.52
CA ILE A 14 11.40 -8.12 10.78
C ILE A 14 12.30 -8.03 9.56
N VAL A 15 11.71 -8.25 8.38
CA VAL A 15 12.41 -8.16 7.10
C VAL A 15 12.02 -6.87 6.37
N TYR A 16 12.96 -5.93 6.28
CA TYR A 16 12.78 -4.75 5.43
C TYR A 16 13.22 -5.04 3.99
N ARG A 17 12.43 -4.55 3.02
CA ARG A 17 12.74 -4.63 1.59
C ARG A 17 12.53 -3.27 0.94
N TYR A 18 13.44 -2.91 0.04
CA TYR A 18 13.21 -1.78 -0.87
C TYR A 18 12.46 -2.28 -2.09
N ALA A 19 11.29 -1.69 -2.37
CA ALA A 19 10.43 -2.08 -3.48
C ALA A 19 9.57 -0.90 -3.93
N ASP A 20 9.21 -0.90 -5.22
CA ASP A 20 8.15 -0.05 -5.77
C ASP A 20 6.80 -0.76 -5.60
N LEU A 21 5.80 -0.04 -5.06
CA LEU A 21 4.46 -0.56 -4.85
C LEU A 21 3.69 -0.78 -6.17
N GLN A 22 4.04 -0.07 -7.24
CA GLN A 22 3.41 -0.23 -8.57
C GLN A 22 3.75 -1.57 -9.23
N THR A 23 4.91 -2.13 -8.90
CA THR A 23 5.41 -3.40 -9.44
C THR A 23 5.59 -4.45 -8.35
N LEU A 24 4.94 -4.27 -7.20
CA LEU A 24 5.08 -5.17 -6.07
C LEU A 24 4.49 -6.54 -6.43
N THR A 25 5.27 -7.58 -6.14
CA THR A 25 4.84 -8.97 -6.23
C THR A 25 4.97 -9.62 -4.85
N LEU A 26 3.93 -10.33 -4.43
CA LEU A 26 3.91 -11.08 -3.18
C LEU A 26 3.49 -12.53 -3.47
N PRO A 27 3.99 -13.52 -2.72
CA PRO A 27 3.52 -14.90 -2.86
C PRO A 27 2.03 -15.00 -2.50
N ALA A 28 1.31 -15.94 -3.11
CA ALA A 28 -0.10 -16.15 -2.79
C ALA A 28 -0.27 -16.71 -1.37
N ASN A 29 -1.32 -16.26 -0.67
CA ASN A 29 -1.67 -16.72 0.69
C ASN A 29 -0.49 -16.62 1.68
N SER A 30 0.33 -15.57 1.59
CA SER A 30 1.51 -15.37 2.42
C SER A 30 1.30 -14.41 3.59
N CYS A 31 0.14 -13.76 3.68
CA CYS A 31 -0.11 -12.72 4.68
C CYS A 31 -1.48 -12.91 5.35
N ASP A 32 -1.52 -12.83 6.68
CA ASP A 32 -2.76 -12.72 7.44
C ASP A 32 -3.29 -11.28 7.48
N LEU A 33 -2.36 -10.32 7.50
CA LEU A 33 -2.63 -8.89 7.58
C LEU A 33 -1.71 -8.13 6.62
N VAL A 34 -2.30 -7.22 5.85
CA VAL A 34 -1.58 -6.16 5.15
C VAL A 34 -1.93 -4.83 5.80
N TYR A 35 -0.90 -4.07 6.19
CA TYR A 35 -1.05 -2.75 6.79
C TYR A 35 -0.31 -1.69 5.97
N SER A 36 -0.98 -0.56 5.70
CA SER A 36 -0.37 0.58 5.02
C SER A 36 -0.82 1.90 5.64
N SER A 37 0.12 2.66 6.19
CA SER A 37 -0.15 4.00 6.72
C SER A 37 0.22 5.08 5.69
N LEU A 38 -0.76 5.87 5.26
CA LEU A 38 -0.59 7.07 4.44
C LEU A 38 0.34 6.89 3.22
N ALA A 39 0.23 5.76 2.51
CA ALA A 39 1.08 5.49 1.34
C ALA A 39 0.29 5.27 0.04
N LEU A 40 -0.87 4.62 0.12
CA LEU A 40 -1.56 4.13 -1.08
C LEU A 40 -2.09 5.24 -2.00
N HIS A 41 -2.37 6.43 -1.44
CA HIS A 41 -2.86 7.58 -2.20
C HIS A 41 -1.79 8.25 -3.09
N TYR A 42 -0.52 7.82 -3.01
CA TYR A 42 0.51 8.24 -3.96
C TYR A 42 0.51 7.44 -5.27
N LEU A 43 -0.22 6.32 -5.31
CA LEU A 43 -0.25 5.47 -6.50
C LEU A 43 -1.14 6.10 -7.57
N PRO A 44 -0.64 6.24 -8.81
CA PRO A 44 -1.45 6.74 -9.91
C PRO A 44 -2.55 5.75 -10.32
N ASP A 45 -2.29 4.45 -10.19
CA ASP A 45 -3.27 3.38 -10.33
C ASP A 45 -3.12 2.39 -9.17
N ILE A 46 -4.18 2.26 -8.37
CA ILE A 46 -4.20 1.40 -7.18
C ILE A 46 -4.71 -0.01 -7.48
N ALA A 47 -5.39 -0.22 -8.62
CA ALA A 47 -6.03 -1.50 -8.92
C ALA A 47 -5.04 -2.67 -9.03
N PRO A 48 -3.87 -2.55 -9.68
CA PRO A 48 -2.88 -3.62 -9.74
C PRO A 48 -2.38 -4.01 -8.34
N LEU A 49 -2.15 -3.03 -7.47
CA LEU A 49 -1.72 -3.30 -6.10
C LEU A 49 -2.80 -4.06 -5.34
N PHE A 50 -4.07 -3.66 -5.43
CA PHE A 50 -5.15 -4.35 -4.73
C PHE A 50 -5.31 -5.80 -5.19
N ALA A 51 -5.09 -6.10 -6.48
CA ALA A 51 -5.04 -7.47 -6.97
C ALA A 51 -3.89 -8.26 -6.34
N THR A 52 -2.68 -7.69 -6.30
CA THR A 52 -1.52 -8.30 -5.61
C THR A 52 -1.82 -8.56 -4.13
N LEU A 53 -2.40 -7.58 -3.42
CA LEU A 53 -2.71 -7.72 -2.00
C LEU A 53 -3.79 -8.77 -1.74
N GLN A 54 -4.83 -8.81 -2.59
CA GLN A 54 -5.88 -9.83 -2.50
C GLN A 54 -5.32 -11.23 -2.71
N GLN A 55 -4.40 -11.42 -3.66
CA GLN A 55 -3.73 -12.70 -3.87
C GLN A 55 -2.83 -13.09 -2.69
N ALA A 56 -2.13 -12.12 -2.10
CA ALA A 56 -1.20 -12.34 -0.99
C ALA A 56 -1.91 -12.66 0.32
N LEU A 57 -3.12 -12.15 0.52
CA LEU A 57 -3.91 -12.44 1.72
C LEU A 57 -4.42 -13.89 1.71
N VAL A 58 -4.31 -14.55 2.86
CA VAL A 58 -4.98 -15.83 3.11
C VAL A 58 -6.52 -15.63 3.10
N PRO A 59 -7.33 -16.70 2.91
CA PRO A 59 -8.78 -16.60 3.09
C PRO A 59 -9.13 -16.08 4.49
N GLY A 60 -9.89 -14.98 4.55
CA GLY A 60 -10.23 -14.30 5.82
C GLY A 60 -9.17 -13.32 6.32
N GLY A 61 -8.06 -13.15 5.61
CA GLY A 61 -7.05 -12.13 5.88
C GLY A 61 -7.60 -10.71 5.68
N THR A 62 -6.92 -9.72 6.29
CA THR A 62 -7.41 -8.34 6.34
C THR A 62 -6.43 -7.35 5.71
N LEU A 63 -6.96 -6.38 4.96
CA LEU A 63 -6.25 -5.18 4.58
C LEU A 63 -6.72 -4.02 5.46
N VAL A 64 -5.79 -3.34 6.14
CA VAL A 64 -6.05 -2.10 6.89
C VAL A 64 -5.15 -1.00 6.33
N PHE A 65 -5.74 0.12 5.91
CA PHE A 65 -4.95 1.23 5.42
C PHE A 65 -5.51 2.59 5.83
N SER A 66 -4.63 3.59 5.86
CA SER A 66 -4.99 5.00 5.91
C SER A 66 -4.51 5.70 4.64
N ALA A 67 -5.26 6.72 4.23
CA ALA A 67 -4.96 7.56 3.09
C ALA A 67 -5.42 8.99 3.35
N GLU A 68 -4.82 9.96 2.66
CA GLU A 68 -5.34 11.32 2.65
C GLU A 68 -6.75 11.33 2.04
N HIS A 69 -7.67 12.04 2.69
CA HIS A 69 -9.05 12.13 2.23
C HIS A 69 -9.09 12.87 0.88
N PRO A 70 -9.87 12.41 -0.12
CA PRO A 70 -9.93 13.05 -1.44
C PRO A 70 -10.26 14.54 -1.44
N ILE A 71 -10.90 15.06 -0.38
CA ILE A 71 -11.09 16.51 -0.18
C ILE A 71 -9.77 17.32 -0.23
N TYR A 72 -8.65 16.68 0.13
CA TYR A 72 -7.33 17.31 0.15
C TYR A 72 -6.50 17.02 -1.11
N THR A 73 -6.84 15.98 -1.86
CA THR A 73 -6.02 15.48 -2.98
C THR A 73 -6.69 15.60 -4.35
N ALA A 74 -8.02 15.67 -4.40
CA ALA A 74 -8.75 15.79 -5.65
C ALA A 74 -8.58 17.19 -6.27
N PRO A 75 -8.48 17.31 -7.60
CA PRO A 75 -8.49 18.61 -8.26
C PRO A 75 -9.78 19.37 -7.96
N LEU A 76 -9.66 20.65 -7.60
CA LEU A 76 -10.78 21.56 -7.34
C LEU A 76 -11.77 21.67 -8.52
N ALA A 77 -11.34 21.31 -9.74
CA ALA A 77 -12.10 21.46 -10.98
C ALA A 77 -12.63 20.14 -11.55
N ALA A 78 -12.94 19.14 -10.72
CA ALA A 78 -13.44 17.84 -11.19
C ALA A 78 -14.87 17.85 -11.80
N GLY A 79 -15.39 19.00 -12.26
CA GLY A 79 -16.77 19.10 -12.77
C GLY A 79 -17.09 20.20 -13.80
N LEU A 80 -16.12 20.95 -14.35
CA LEU A 80 -16.41 22.03 -15.31
C LEU A 80 -15.45 22.05 -16.52
N ALA A 81 -15.09 20.89 -17.06
CA ALA A 81 -14.40 20.83 -18.34
C ALA A 81 -15.00 19.72 -19.23
N GLY A 82 -15.98 20.12 -20.05
CA GLY A 82 -16.18 19.54 -21.38
C GLY A 82 -17.53 18.89 -21.66
N GLY A 83 -18.30 19.51 -22.57
CA GLY A 83 -19.23 18.85 -23.49
C GLY A 83 -20.70 19.12 -23.28
#